data_AF-A0A8C4LDY5-F1
#
_entry.id   AF-A0A8C4LDY5-F1
#
_cell.length_a   1.000
_cell.length_b   1.000
_cell.length_c   1.000
_cell.angle_alpha   90.00
_cell.angle_beta   90.00
_cell.angle_gamma   90.00
#
_symmetry.space_group_name_H-M   'P 1'
#
loop_
_entity.id
_entity.type
_entity.pdbx_description
1 polymer ?
#
loop_
_entity_poly.entity_id
_entity_poly.type
_entity_poly.pdbx_seq_one_letter_code
_entity_poly.pdbx_strand_id
1 'polypeptide(L)'
;SSYKTVAKLRFEPGSPASRCSKSLVTPHSAAPFLSSPIAAILFLFAWFTDGLSDCHPRPVLFPITPGIGLLCLQWARDEFDGLFKQPAAENVNQYLTFWNGYCGWLCSGSLVLQRPQTWADCVIWACHHWHTQYSNNIQQLLHNFPPQPGNLTSSGAPFWSGPKRCPHPLIFDVNNPLHLDYVMAAANLFAQTYGLMGSQDRAAAAILLKSVQILVSDQELQHTSASVDDSRLQELKAMLPSPEKLPGFRMYPLNFNKDDDSNLHMDFIVAASNLRAENYNIPPADRHKSKLIAGKIIPAIATTTAATVGLVCLELYKVVQGHQHLESYKNSFVNLALPFFSSISEPLAPPRHQYHNQEWTLWDRFEVQGLQPNGKEMTLKQFLDYFKTEHKLEITMLSQGVYMLYSFFMPAAKLKKRLDQPMTEIVSRVSKRKLGHHVRALLLELCCKDESGEDAEVPSVRYTIC
;
A
#
# COMPACT_ATOMS: atom_id res chain seq x y z
N SER A 1 -9.88 -29.41 18.36
CA SER A 1 -10.19 -28.64 19.59
C SER A 1 -9.25 -27.45 19.77
N SER A 2 -9.09 -26.58 18.76
CA SER A 2 -8.29 -25.34 18.93
C SER A 2 -9.21 -24.15 18.76
N TYR A 3 -9.89 -23.79 19.85
CA TYR A 3 -10.64 -22.53 19.94
C TYR A 3 -9.61 -21.39 19.93
N LYS A 4 -9.33 -20.82 18.75
CA LYS A 4 -8.53 -19.60 18.65
C LYS A 4 -9.41 -18.42 19.03
N THR A 5 -9.47 -18.10 20.31
CA THR A 5 -9.98 -16.80 20.77
C THR A 5 -8.94 -15.75 20.37
N VAL A 6 -9.28 -14.90 19.41
CA VAL A 6 -8.38 -13.82 18.96
C VAL A 6 -8.80 -12.53 19.67
N ALA A 7 -8.04 -12.15 20.70
CA ALA A 7 -8.10 -10.81 21.24
C ALA A 7 -7.20 -9.91 20.37
N LYS A 8 -7.81 -9.03 19.56
CA LYS A 8 -7.05 -8.10 18.72
C LYS A 8 -7.02 -6.72 19.39
N LEU A 9 -5.82 -6.29 19.78
CA LEU A 9 -5.56 -4.93 20.24
C LEU A 9 -5.53 -4.00 19.03
N ARG A 10 -6.34 -2.94 19.05
CA ARG A 10 -6.33 -1.93 17.99
C ARG A 10 -5.90 -0.58 18.54
N PHE A 11 -4.83 -0.06 17.96
CA PHE A 11 -4.53 1.37 17.95
C PHE A 11 -5.06 1.92 16.63
N GLU A 12 -5.99 2.87 16.68
CA GLU A 12 -6.50 3.50 15.46
C GLU A 12 -5.45 4.46 14.89
N PRO A 13 -5.17 4.40 13.57
CA PRO A 13 -4.30 5.39 12.92
C PRO A 13 -4.87 6.79 13.11
N GLY A 14 -4.08 7.71 13.67
CA GLY A 14 -4.52 9.09 13.95
C GLY A 14 -5.31 9.27 15.26
N SER A 15 -5.58 8.20 16.00
CA SER A 15 -6.13 8.31 17.35
C SER A 15 -5.02 8.59 18.37
N PRO A 16 -5.27 9.40 19.42
CA PRO A 16 -4.29 9.62 20.48
C PRO A 16 -3.93 8.29 21.14
N ALA A 17 -2.68 8.15 21.59
CA ALA A 17 -2.17 6.95 22.28
C ALA A 17 -3.03 6.50 23.47
N SER A 18 -3.90 7.37 23.98
CA SER A 18 -4.86 7.14 25.05
C SER A 18 -6.08 6.30 24.65
N ARG A 19 -6.32 6.08 23.35
CA ARG A 19 -7.47 5.32 22.84
C ARG A 19 -7.10 3.88 22.53
N CYS A 20 -7.95 2.96 22.95
CA CYS A 20 -7.85 1.55 22.58
C CYS A 20 -9.23 0.89 22.54
N SER A 21 -9.37 -0.12 21.70
CA SER A 21 -10.53 -1.00 21.67
C SER A 21 -10.12 -2.46 21.82
N LYS A 22 -10.98 -3.19 22.51
CA LYS A 22 -10.91 -4.64 22.71
C LYS A 22 -12.22 -5.24 22.18
N SER A 23 -12.08 -6.15 21.23
CA SER A 23 -13.17 -7.00 20.77
C SER A 23 -12.83 -8.46 20.98
N LEU A 24 -13.78 -9.22 21.52
CA LEU A 24 -13.65 -10.65 21.68
C LEU A 24 -14.37 -11.39 20.55
N VAL A 25 -13.73 -12.43 20.02
CA VAL A 25 -14.32 -13.34 19.04
C VAL A 25 -14.28 -14.75 19.63
N THR A 26 -15.45 -15.27 20.00
CA THR A 26 -15.65 -16.63 20.47
C THR A 26 -16.30 -17.47 19.36
N PRO A 27 -15.76 -18.66 19.04
CA PRO A 27 -16.35 -19.52 18.02
C PRO A 27 -17.81 -19.85 18.31
N HIS A 28 -18.64 -19.88 17.26
CA HIS A 28 -20.09 -20.16 17.28
C HIS A 28 -20.97 -19.21 18.11
N SER A 29 -20.40 -18.26 18.83
CA SER A 29 -21.15 -17.39 19.75
C SER A 29 -21.00 -15.91 19.39
N ALA A 30 -19.84 -15.45 18.93
CA ALA A 30 -19.64 -14.06 18.52
C ALA A 30 -19.38 -13.94 17.01
N ALA A 31 -19.82 -12.83 16.42
CA ALA A 31 -19.49 -12.49 15.04
C ALA A 31 -17.97 -12.30 14.89
N PRO A 32 -17.37 -12.74 13.77
CA PRO A 32 -15.94 -12.55 13.51
C PRO A 32 -15.60 -11.06 13.36
N PHE A 33 -14.34 -10.70 13.60
CA PHE A 33 -13.89 -9.31 13.49
C PHE A 33 -14.20 -8.65 12.13
N LEU A 34 -14.18 -9.44 11.04
CA LEU A 34 -14.41 -8.96 9.67
C LEU A 34 -15.88 -8.63 9.36
N SER A 35 -16.84 -9.08 10.18
CA SER A 35 -18.27 -8.82 9.93
C SER A 35 -18.73 -7.44 10.43
N SER A 36 -17.87 -6.69 11.14
CA SER A 36 -18.19 -5.32 11.54
C SER A 36 -17.91 -4.34 10.38
N PRO A 37 -18.84 -3.43 10.02
CA PRO A 37 -18.58 -2.40 9.01
C PRO A 37 -17.43 -1.47 9.40
N ILE A 38 -17.02 -1.42 10.68
CA ILE A 38 -15.81 -0.70 11.12
C ILE A 38 -14.53 -1.39 10.61
N ALA A 39 -14.53 -2.71 10.43
CA ALA A 39 -13.45 -3.43 9.76
C ALA A 39 -13.41 -3.11 8.26
N ALA A 40 -14.57 -2.97 7.61
CA ALA A 40 -14.68 -2.56 6.21
C ALA A 40 -14.27 -1.10 5.98
N ILE A 41 -14.67 -0.16 6.85
CA ILE A 41 -14.31 1.25 6.78
C ILE A 41 -12.81 1.45 7.02
N LEU A 42 -12.17 0.64 7.85
CA LEU A 42 -10.73 0.71 8.06
C LEU A 42 -9.91 -0.13 7.07
N PHE A 43 -10.47 -1.17 6.45
CA PHE A 43 -9.90 -1.72 5.23
C PHE A 43 -9.97 -0.67 4.11
N LEU A 44 -11.07 0.08 4.00
CA LEU A 44 -11.23 1.21 3.09
C LEU A 44 -10.36 2.42 3.45
N PHE A 45 -10.05 2.68 4.73
CA PHE A 45 -9.11 3.74 5.14
C PHE A 45 -7.64 3.31 4.99
N ALA A 46 -7.33 2.03 5.23
CA ALA A 46 -6.05 1.43 4.84
C ALA A 46 -5.91 1.45 3.30
N TRP A 47 -6.98 1.18 2.57
CA TRP A 47 -7.06 1.37 1.11
C TRP A 47 -7.12 2.83 0.67
N PHE A 48 -7.57 3.78 1.47
CA PHE A 48 -7.49 5.20 1.11
C PHE A 48 -6.08 5.74 1.36
N THR A 49 -5.31 5.08 2.23
CA THR A 49 -3.90 5.38 2.50
C THR A 49 -2.92 4.59 1.63
N ASP A 50 -3.32 3.42 1.12
CA ASP A 50 -2.57 2.61 0.13
C ASP A 50 -3.10 2.78 -1.31
N GLY A 51 -4.32 3.26 -1.51
CA GLY A 51 -4.92 3.59 -2.82
C GLY A 51 -4.61 5.01 -3.29
N LEU A 52 -3.84 5.76 -2.48
CA LEU A 52 -3.09 6.93 -2.95
C LEU A 52 -1.84 6.53 -3.76
N SER A 53 -1.54 5.22 -3.86
CA SER A 53 -0.29 4.70 -4.40
C SER A 53 -0.34 4.21 -5.85
N ASP A 54 -1.50 4.03 -6.48
CA ASP A 54 -1.53 3.44 -7.83
C ASP A 54 -2.49 4.11 -8.81
N CYS A 55 -1.93 4.37 -10.00
CA CYS A 55 -2.61 4.62 -11.28
C CYS A 55 -3.34 5.95 -11.45
N HIS A 56 -2.59 7.07 -11.48
CA HIS A 56 -2.72 8.18 -12.44
C HIS A 56 -1.72 9.29 -12.06
N PRO A 57 -1.22 10.12 -13.01
CA PRO A 57 -0.46 11.32 -12.66
C PRO A 57 -1.34 12.18 -11.74
N ARG A 58 -0.97 12.29 -10.47
CA ARG A 58 -1.78 12.97 -9.46
C ARG A 58 -1.99 14.42 -9.90
N PRO A 59 -3.23 14.96 -9.83
CA PRO A 59 -3.47 16.33 -10.26
C PRO A 59 -2.63 17.28 -9.42
N VAL A 60 -1.94 18.20 -10.11
CA VAL A 60 -1.02 19.21 -9.55
C VAL A 60 -1.73 20.23 -8.63
N LEU A 61 -3.02 20.04 -8.37
CA LEU A 61 -3.87 20.90 -7.56
C LEU A 61 -4.49 20.14 -6.40
N PHE A 62 -3.92 20.37 -5.22
CA PHE A 62 -4.39 19.79 -3.96
C PHE A 62 -5.59 20.54 -3.42
N PRO A 63 -6.55 19.86 -2.76
CA PRO A 63 -7.63 20.52 -2.06
C PRO A 63 -7.31 20.88 -0.58
N ILE A 64 -7.67 22.10 -0.12
CA ILE A 64 -7.65 22.54 1.29
C ILE A 64 -8.64 21.70 2.11
N THR A 65 -8.07 20.83 2.92
CA THR A 65 -8.68 20.26 4.13
C THR A 65 -7.64 20.38 5.26
N PRO A 66 -8.04 20.29 6.54
CA PRO A 66 -7.09 20.16 7.64
C PRO A 66 -6.22 18.91 7.42
N GLY A 67 -5.05 19.10 6.82
CA GLY A 67 -4.24 18.02 6.25
C GLY A 67 -3.21 18.45 5.19
N ILE A 68 -3.18 19.72 4.78
CA ILE A 68 -2.25 20.22 3.75
C ILE A 68 -0.77 19.94 4.08
N GLY A 69 -0.35 20.04 5.34
CA GLY A 69 1.01 19.65 5.75
C GLY A 69 1.29 18.15 5.60
N LEU A 70 0.26 17.29 5.73
CA LEU A 70 0.37 15.85 5.48
C LEU A 70 0.63 15.58 3.98
N LEU A 71 0.03 16.38 3.09
CA LEU A 71 0.19 16.21 1.64
C LEU A 71 1.61 16.54 1.18
N CYS A 72 2.23 17.60 1.72
CA CYS A 72 3.64 17.92 1.45
C CYS A 72 4.59 16.83 1.96
N LEU A 73 4.32 16.27 3.15
CA LEU A 73 5.13 15.19 3.73
C LEU A 73 4.97 13.86 3.00
N GLN A 74 3.75 13.52 2.58
CA GLN A 74 3.51 12.34 1.76
C GLN A 74 4.17 12.50 0.39
N TRP A 75 4.07 13.67 -0.24
CA TRP A 75 4.80 13.94 -1.47
C TRP A 75 6.32 13.79 -1.27
N ALA A 76 6.89 14.37 -0.22
CA ALA A 76 8.33 14.26 0.04
C ALA A 76 8.78 12.82 0.29
N ARG A 77 7.92 11.99 0.90
CA ARG A 77 8.16 10.54 1.04
C ARG A 77 8.12 9.83 -0.31
N ASP A 78 7.12 10.14 -1.14
CA ASP A 78 6.99 9.57 -2.47
C ASP A 78 8.16 9.98 -3.38
N GLU A 79 8.68 11.21 -3.22
CA GLU A 79 9.91 11.67 -3.88
C GLU A 79 11.15 10.92 -3.38
N PHE A 80 11.27 10.67 -2.07
CA PHE A 80 12.39 9.88 -1.54
C PHE A 80 12.39 8.48 -2.15
N ASP A 81 11.25 7.79 -2.15
CA ASP A 81 11.11 6.47 -2.76
C ASP A 81 11.32 6.55 -4.29
N GLY A 82 10.85 7.62 -4.93
CA GLY A 82 11.00 7.88 -6.36
C GLY A 82 12.42 8.25 -6.80
N LEU A 83 13.26 8.82 -5.94
CA LEU A 83 14.63 9.21 -6.32
C LEU A 83 15.67 8.16 -5.92
N PHE A 84 15.50 7.55 -4.74
CA PHE A 84 16.55 6.73 -4.13
C PHE A 84 16.21 5.22 -4.07
N LYS A 85 14.96 4.83 -4.37
CA LYS A 85 14.51 3.43 -4.32
C LYS A 85 14.05 2.86 -5.66
N GLN A 86 12.96 3.40 -6.22
CA GLN A 86 12.12 2.69 -7.21
C GLN A 86 12.53 2.79 -8.69
N PRO A 87 13.06 3.91 -9.22
CA PRO A 87 13.47 3.93 -10.63
C PRO A 87 14.97 3.80 -10.87
N ALA A 88 15.83 4.21 -9.94
CA ALA A 88 17.27 4.31 -10.22
C ALA A 88 18.04 3.03 -9.87
N ALA A 89 17.83 2.43 -8.71
CA ALA A 89 18.68 1.30 -8.29
C ALA A 89 18.07 -0.07 -8.57
N GLU A 90 16.78 -0.26 -8.27
CA GLU A 90 16.12 -1.56 -8.44
C GLU A 90 15.92 -1.91 -9.92
N ASN A 91 15.43 -0.95 -10.72
CA ASN A 91 15.26 -1.13 -12.16
C ASN A 91 16.60 -1.26 -12.90
N VAL A 92 17.63 -0.50 -12.52
CA VAL A 92 18.98 -0.63 -13.10
C VAL A 92 19.60 -1.97 -12.76
N ASN A 93 19.51 -2.41 -11.50
CA ASN A 93 20.02 -3.72 -11.11
C ASN A 93 19.27 -4.86 -11.81
N GLN A 94 17.95 -4.74 -11.97
CA GLN A 94 17.16 -5.70 -12.76
C GLN A 94 17.58 -5.69 -14.23
N TYR A 95 17.78 -4.52 -14.84
CA TYR A 95 18.25 -4.37 -16.22
C TYR A 95 19.63 -5.00 -16.44
N LEU A 96 20.54 -4.83 -15.49
CA LEU A 96 21.90 -5.39 -15.54
C LEU A 96 21.92 -6.91 -15.29
N THR A 97 20.93 -7.46 -14.58
CA THR A 97 20.87 -8.90 -14.22
C THR A 97 20.02 -9.72 -15.18
N PHE A 98 18.87 -9.19 -15.60
CA PHE A 98 17.92 -9.82 -16.52
C PHE A 98 17.65 -8.84 -17.67
N TRP A 99 18.28 -9.07 -18.81
CA TRP A 99 18.01 -8.31 -20.03
C TRP A 99 16.61 -8.63 -20.56
N ASN A 100 15.60 -7.95 -20.01
CA ASN A 100 14.25 -7.93 -20.55
C ASN A 100 13.95 -6.48 -20.91
N GLY A 101 13.90 -6.18 -22.21
CA GLY A 101 13.85 -4.82 -22.79
C GLY A 101 12.63 -3.95 -22.47
N TYR A 102 11.87 -4.26 -21.41
CA TYR A 102 10.68 -3.54 -20.98
C TYR A 102 10.97 -2.38 -20.01
N CYS A 103 12.15 -2.30 -19.40
CA CYS A 103 12.48 -1.25 -18.42
C CYS A 103 13.53 -0.21 -18.88
N GLY A 104 13.96 -0.25 -20.15
CA GLY A 104 15.05 0.60 -20.64
C GLY A 104 14.81 2.11 -20.50
N TRP A 105 13.55 2.53 -20.60
CA TRP A 105 13.14 3.94 -20.58
C TRP A 105 13.37 4.64 -19.26
N LEU A 106 13.05 3.95 -18.16
CA LEU A 106 13.26 4.45 -16.79
C LEU A 106 14.73 4.46 -16.40
N CYS A 107 15.55 3.61 -17.03
CA CYS A 107 16.95 3.44 -16.68
C CYS A 107 17.91 4.40 -17.41
N SER A 108 17.51 5.00 -18.54
CA SER A 108 18.39 5.83 -19.38
C SER A 108 18.86 7.12 -18.68
N GLY A 109 17.99 7.74 -17.88
CA GLY A 109 18.34 8.90 -17.06
C GLY A 109 19.41 8.59 -16.02
N SER A 110 19.28 7.48 -15.29
CA SER A 110 20.18 7.10 -14.19
C SER A 110 21.48 6.42 -14.67
N LEU A 111 21.45 5.74 -15.81
CA LEU A 111 22.61 5.01 -16.36
C LEU A 111 23.54 5.87 -17.22
N VAL A 112 23.02 6.95 -17.84
CA VAL A 112 23.74 7.68 -18.89
C VAL A 112 23.76 9.19 -18.65
N LEU A 113 22.61 9.81 -18.36
CA LEU A 113 22.50 11.27 -18.34
C LEU A 113 22.84 11.90 -16.99
N GLN A 114 22.55 11.21 -15.88
CA GLN A 114 22.73 11.73 -14.51
C GLN A 114 23.64 10.85 -13.66
N ARG A 115 24.61 10.16 -14.25
CA ARG A 115 25.58 9.35 -13.50
C ARG A 115 26.65 10.25 -12.85
N PRO A 116 26.70 10.36 -11.52
CA PRO A 116 27.77 11.10 -10.85
C PRO A 116 29.08 10.28 -10.89
N GLN A 117 30.21 10.96 -11.04
CA GLN A 117 31.54 10.36 -10.84
C GLN A 117 32.18 10.86 -9.55
N THR A 118 31.86 12.08 -9.15
CA THR A 118 32.40 12.74 -7.97
C THR A 118 31.29 13.23 -7.05
N TRP A 119 31.64 13.53 -5.80
CA TRP A 119 30.74 14.19 -4.86
C TRP A 119 30.21 15.54 -5.39
N ALA A 120 31.04 16.30 -6.10
CA ALA A 120 30.65 17.59 -6.68
C ALA A 120 29.51 17.42 -7.70
N ASP A 121 29.52 16.36 -8.50
CA ASP A 121 28.44 16.05 -9.45
C ASP A 121 27.12 15.77 -8.72
N CYS A 122 27.15 15.11 -7.56
CA CYS A 122 25.97 14.89 -6.72
C CYS A 122 25.39 16.22 -6.18
N VAL A 123 26.26 17.17 -5.82
CA VAL A 123 25.84 18.51 -5.37
C VAL A 123 25.22 19.31 -6.51
N ILE A 124 25.79 19.24 -7.71
CA ILE A 124 25.23 19.88 -8.91
C ILE A 124 23.87 19.27 -9.24
N TRP A 125 23.76 17.94 -9.23
CA TRP A 125 22.51 17.22 -9.45
C TRP A 125 21.42 17.65 -8.46
N ALA A 126 21.75 17.72 -7.16
CA ALA A 126 20.79 18.13 -6.14
C ALA A 126 20.33 19.58 -6.34
N CYS A 127 21.22 20.47 -6.78
CA CYS A 127 20.89 21.85 -7.12
C CYS A 127 19.97 21.93 -8.35
N HIS A 128 20.27 21.18 -9.42
CA HIS A 128 19.42 21.13 -10.61
C HIS A 128 18.03 20.58 -10.28
N HIS A 129 17.98 19.51 -9.50
CA HIS A 129 16.72 18.92 -9.04
C HIS A 129 15.91 19.90 -8.19
N TRP A 130 16.56 20.69 -7.31
CA TRP A 130 15.91 21.75 -6.56
C TRP A 130 15.25 22.78 -7.49
N HIS A 131 15.97 23.25 -8.52
CA HIS A 131 15.43 24.21 -9.48
C HIS A 131 14.27 23.61 -10.28
N THR A 132 14.38 22.35 -10.71
CA THR A 132 13.30 21.65 -11.41
C THR A 132 12.04 21.59 -10.58
N GLN A 133 12.13 21.14 -9.32
CA GLN A 133 10.95 20.89 -8.48
C GLN A 133 10.33 22.15 -7.90
N TYR A 134 11.15 23.07 -7.37
CA TYR A 134 10.65 24.20 -6.59
C TYR A 134 10.52 25.50 -7.39
N SER A 135 11.14 25.58 -8.57
CA SER A 135 11.04 26.73 -9.48
C SER A 135 10.37 26.35 -10.81
N ASN A 136 11.01 25.52 -11.64
CA ASN A 136 10.58 25.31 -13.04
C ASN A 136 9.18 24.67 -13.12
N ASN A 137 8.93 23.61 -12.34
CA ASN A 137 7.61 22.96 -12.30
C ASN A 137 6.50 23.92 -11.81
N ILE A 138 6.84 24.83 -10.89
CA ILE A 138 5.89 25.83 -10.40
C ILE A 138 5.63 26.92 -11.44
N GLN A 139 6.67 27.38 -12.14
CA GLN A 139 6.53 28.31 -13.25
C GLN A 139 5.68 27.70 -14.38
N GLN A 140 5.92 26.43 -14.73
CA GLN A 140 5.11 25.71 -15.71
C GLN A 140 3.64 25.58 -15.25
N LEU A 141 3.40 25.33 -13.97
CA LEU A 141 2.06 25.29 -13.40
C LEU A 141 1.36 26.65 -13.47
N LEU A 142 2.06 27.74 -13.16
CA LEU A 142 1.55 29.11 -13.24
C LEU A 142 1.35 29.57 -14.68
N HIS A 143 2.16 29.08 -15.62
CA HIS A 143 1.97 29.30 -17.05
C HIS A 143 0.68 28.62 -17.54
N ASN A 144 0.44 27.38 -17.12
CA ASN A 144 -0.78 26.64 -17.46
C ASN A 144 -2.03 27.22 -16.76
N PHE A 145 -1.88 27.73 -15.54
CA PHE A 145 -2.96 28.33 -14.75
C PHE A 145 -2.55 29.69 -14.17
N PRO A 146 -2.66 30.77 -14.95
CA PRO A 146 -2.26 32.09 -14.52
C PRO A 146 -2.98 32.53 -13.24
N PRO A 147 -2.30 33.28 -12.35
CA PRO A 147 -2.88 33.81 -11.11
C PRO A 147 -3.86 34.98 -11.33
N GLN A 148 -4.05 35.40 -12.58
CA GLN A 148 -4.83 36.59 -12.91
C GLN A 148 -6.35 36.38 -12.71
N PRO A 149 -7.11 37.45 -12.40
CA PRO A 149 -8.55 37.36 -12.07
C PRO A 149 -9.45 36.78 -13.18
N GLY A 150 -8.95 36.67 -14.42
CA GLY A 150 -9.69 36.13 -15.56
C GLY A 150 -9.70 34.60 -15.69
N ASN A 151 -8.89 33.88 -14.89
CA ASN A 151 -8.87 32.42 -14.91
C ASN A 151 -10.00 31.86 -14.03
N LEU A 152 -11.22 31.86 -14.59
CA LEU A 152 -12.42 31.38 -13.93
C LEU A 152 -12.64 29.89 -14.24
N THR A 153 -13.12 29.14 -13.25
CA THR A 153 -13.65 27.80 -13.46
C THR A 153 -14.90 27.86 -14.34
N SER A 154 -15.37 26.71 -14.84
CA SER A 154 -16.65 26.61 -15.56
C SER A 154 -17.85 27.17 -14.78
N SER A 155 -17.73 27.31 -13.47
CA SER A 155 -18.71 27.92 -12.56
C SER A 155 -18.52 29.42 -12.30
N GLY A 156 -17.55 30.08 -12.96
CA GLY A 156 -17.29 31.52 -12.80
C GLY A 156 -16.53 31.92 -11.53
N ALA A 157 -16.00 30.96 -10.75
CA ALA A 157 -15.18 31.23 -9.57
C ALA A 157 -13.68 31.29 -9.94
N PRO A 158 -12.84 32.07 -9.23
CA PRO A 158 -11.40 32.07 -9.49
C PRO A 158 -10.80 30.67 -9.33
N PHE A 159 -9.94 30.26 -10.27
CA PHE A 159 -9.31 28.94 -10.26
C PHE A 159 -8.51 28.67 -8.97
N TRP A 160 -7.77 29.69 -8.50
CA TRP A 160 -7.03 29.68 -7.23
C TRP A 160 -7.89 30.18 -6.07
N SER A 161 -8.96 29.44 -5.77
CA SER A 161 -9.85 29.76 -4.65
C SER A 161 -10.21 28.50 -3.86
N GLY A 162 -10.71 28.71 -2.65
CA GLY A 162 -11.10 27.65 -1.73
C GLY A 162 -9.94 26.66 -1.57
N PRO A 163 -10.08 25.42 -2.04
CA PRO A 163 -9.11 24.39 -1.77
C PRO A 163 -7.80 24.47 -2.57
N LYS A 164 -7.65 25.40 -3.52
CA LYS A 164 -6.46 25.54 -4.37
C LYS A 164 -5.66 26.78 -3.98
N ARG A 165 -4.50 26.59 -3.36
CA ARG A 165 -3.56 27.70 -3.04
C ARG A 165 -2.68 28.01 -4.25
N CYS A 166 -2.60 29.28 -4.61
CA CYS A 166 -1.71 29.74 -5.66
C CYS A 166 -0.24 29.60 -5.19
N PRO A 167 0.60 28.83 -5.89
CA PRO A 167 2.00 28.72 -5.54
C PRO A 167 2.82 29.89 -6.07
N HIS A 168 4.04 30.04 -5.55
CA HIS A 168 5.06 30.93 -6.09
C HIS A 168 6.39 30.17 -6.27
N PRO A 169 7.16 30.48 -7.33
CA PRO A 169 8.45 29.83 -7.56
C PRO A 169 9.50 30.37 -6.58
N LEU A 170 10.32 29.48 -6.03
CA LEU A 170 11.41 29.86 -5.13
C LEU A 170 12.69 30.19 -5.90
N ILE A 171 13.50 31.09 -5.31
CA ILE A 171 14.83 31.45 -5.81
C ILE A 171 15.87 30.78 -4.91
N PHE A 172 16.84 30.09 -5.52
CA PHE A 172 17.86 29.39 -4.76
C PHE A 172 18.82 30.36 -4.07
N ASP A 173 18.71 30.49 -2.76
CA ASP A 173 19.71 31.15 -1.91
C ASP A 173 20.59 30.13 -1.17
N VAL A 174 21.91 30.24 -1.37
CA VAL A 174 22.92 29.42 -0.68
C VAL A 174 23.06 29.75 0.80
N ASN A 175 22.67 30.97 1.21
CA ASN A 175 22.72 31.40 2.61
C ASN A 175 21.49 30.94 3.39
N ASN A 176 20.43 30.52 2.72
CA ASN A 176 19.26 29.95 3.36
C ASN A 176 19.60 28.53 3.86
N PRO A 177 19.56 28.28 5.18
CA PRO A 177 19.92 26.97 5.73
C PRO A 177 19.01 25.86 5.20
N LEU A 178 17.73 26.13 4.93
CA LEU A 178 16.79 25.12 4.43
C LEU A 178 17.15 24.64 3.02
N HIS A 179 17.57 25.55 2.16
CA HIS A 179 17.98 25.24 0.79
C HIS A 179 19.26 24.40 0.81
N LEU A 180 20.22 24.78 1.67
CA LEU A 180 21.46 24.06 1.82
C LEU A 180 21.24 22.68 2.46
N ASP A 181 20.37 22.57 3.47
CA ASP A 181 20.01 21.30 4.11
C ASP A 181 19.42 20.31 3.09
N TYR A 182 18.55 20.78 2.19
CA TYR A 182 18.02 19.98 1.09
C TYR A 182 19.13 19.46 0.19
N VAL A 183 20.01 20.35 -0.29
CA VAL A 183 21.09 19.98 -1.21
C VAL A 183 22.05 18.99 -0.55
N MET A 184 22.41 19.21 0.72
CA MET A 184 23.31 18.33 1.46
C MET A 184 22.70 16.93 1.66
N ALA A 185 21.42 16.84 2.03
CA ALA A 185 20.75 15.56 2.19
C ALA A 185 20.56 14.84 0.85
N ALA A 186 20.05 15.54 -0.17
CA ALA A 186 19.82 14.99 -1.49
C ALA A 186 21.11 14.50 -2.15
N ALA A 187 22.19 15.28 -2.10
CA ALA A 187 23.47 14.89 -2.67
C ALA A 187 24.05 13.66 -1.97
N ASN A 188 23.99 13.58 -0.64
CA ASN A 188 24.53 12.45 0.14
C ASN A 188 23.75 11.17 -0.13
N LEU A 189 22.42 11.24 -0.19
CA LEU A 189 21.58 10.09 -0.55
C LEU A 189 21.81 9.66 -2.00
N PHE A 190 21.99 10.60 -2.91
CA PHE A 190 22.33 10.30 -4.29
C PHE A 190 23.70 9.61 -4.37
N ALA A 191 24.73 10.14 -3.70
CA ALA A 191 26.05 9.53 -3.64
C ALA A 191 26.00 8.09 -3.10
N GLN A 192 25.27 7.85 -2.00
CA GLN A 192 25.06 6.50 -1.45
C GLN A 192 24.43 5.54 -2.47
N THR A 193 23.46 6.02 -3.26
CA THR A 193 22.79 5.22 -4.29
C THR A 193 23.77 4.74 -5.37
N TYR A 194 24.80 5.52 -5.69
CA TYR A 194 25.87 5.17 -6.64
C TYR A 194 27.13 4.55 -5.99
N GLY A 195 27.13 4.37 -4.67
CA GLY A 195 28.28 3.85 -3.92
C GLY A 195 29.46 4.83 -3.80
N LEU A 196 29.20 6.13 -3.93
CA LEU A 196 30.20 7.19 -3.73
C LEU A 196 30.24 7.64 -2.27
N MET A 197 31.41 8.13 -1.83
CA MET A 197 31.57 8.68 -0.49
C MET A 197 30.98 10.09 -0.42
N GLY A 198 30.01 10.27 0.45
CA GLY A 198 29.40 11.57 0.73
C GLY A 198 30.30 12.50 1.55
N SER A 199 29.93 13.80 1.61
CA SER A 199 30.58 14.78 2.46
C SER A 199 29.55 15.58 3.27
N GLN A 200 29.93 15.95 4.49
CA GLN A 200 29.13 16.81 5.37
C GLN A 200 29.66 18.26 5.41
N ASP A 201 30.68 18.58 4.61
CA ASP A 201 31.23 19.94 4.55
C ASP A 201 30.31 20.90 3.81
N ARG A 202 29.50 21.62 4.60
CA ARG A 202 28.57 22.66 4.13
C ARG A 202 29.29 23.84 3.46
N ALA A 203 30.50 24.18 3.90
CA ALA A 203 31.24 25.32 3.35
C ALA A 203 31.76 24.99 1.95
N ALA A 204 32.33 23.79 1.77
CA ALA A 204 32.75 23.32 0.46
C ALA A 204 31.57 23.22 -0.52
N ALA A 205 30.43 22.69 -0.09
CA ALA A 205 29.22 22.64 -0.91
C ALA A 205 28.72 24.03 -1.31
N ALA A 206 28.70 24.99 -0.38
CA ALA A 206 28.30 26.37 -0.65
C ALA A 206 29.22 27.07 -1.68
N ILE A 207 30.53 26.80 -1.64
CA ILE A 207 31.49 27.32 -2.63
C ILE A 207 31.20 26.73 -4.01
N LEU A 208 30.97 25.41 -4.10
CA LEU A 208 30.58 24.74 -5.35
C LEU A 208 29.29 25.33 -5.92
N LEU A 209 28.26 25.50 -5.09
CA LEU A 209 26.96 26.04 -5.53
C LEU A 209 27.04 27.47 -6.05
N LYS A 210 27.93 28.31 -5.49
CA LYS A 210 28.19 29.67 -6.01
C LYS A 210 28.82 29.64 -7.40
N SER A 211 29.65 28.64 -7.70
CA SER A 211 30.29 28.48 -9.02
C SER A 211 29.35 27.93 -10.10
N VAL A 212 28.24 27.30 -9.70
CA VAL A 212 27.26 26.65 -10.60
C VAL A 212 26.17 27.63 -11.05
N GLN A 213 26.22 28.90 -10.63
CA GLN A 213 25.27 29.90 -11.11
C GLN A 213 25.40 30.11 -12.64
N ILE A 214 24.33 29.71 -13.33
CA ILE A 214 23.92 30.13 -14.69
C ILE A 214 24.47 29.28 -15.84
N LEU A 215 23.80 28.15 -16.12
CA LEU A 215 23.71 27.57 -17.47
C LEU A 215 22.39 26.80 -17.64
N VAL A 216 21.28 27.32 -17.09
CA VAL A 216 19.94 26.90 -17.51
C VAL A 216 19.49 27.87 -18.60
N SER A 217 20.03 27.70 -19.82
CA SER A 217 19.43 28.33 -20.99
C SER A 217 18.07 27.69 -21.24
N ASP A 218 17.11 28.49 -21.71
CA ASP A 218 15.70 28.15 -21.99
C ASP A 218 15.45 26.90 -22.88
N GLN A 219 16.50 26.23 -23.35
CA GLN A 219 16.43 25.03 -24.18
C GLN A 219 16.04 23.76 -23.39
N GLU A 220 16.36 23.64 -22.10
CA GLU A 220 15.98 22.44 -21.33
C GLU A 220 14.50 22.42 -20.90
N LEU A 221 13.86 23.59 -20.82
CA LEU A 221 12.46 23.74 -20.38
C LEU A 221 11.42 23.16 -21.35
N GLN A 222 11.80 22.86 -22.61
CA GLN A 222 10.90 22.27 -23.61
C GLN A 222 10.89 20.73 -23.63
N HIS A 223 11.84 20.07 -22.97
CA HIS A 223 12.02 18.62 -23.12
C HIS A 223 11.18 17.75 -22.17
N THR A 224 10.54 18.33 -21.15
CA THR A 224 9.79 17.63 -20.09
C THR A 224 8.28 17.50 -20.34
N SER A 225 7.72 18.20 -21.33
CA SER A 225 6.27 18.23 -21.59
C SER A 225 5.82 17.46 -22.84
N ALA A 226 6.72 16.74 -23.52
CA ALA A 226 6.34 15.89 -24.63
C ALA A 226 5.83 14.54 -24.12
N SER A 227 4.60 14.18 -24.47
CA SER A 227 4.10 12.81 -24.40
C SER A 227 5.16 11.85 -24.94
N VAL A 228 5.42 10.75 -24.22
CA VAL A 228 6.36 9.70 -24.67
C VAL A 228 5.76 9.05 -25.92
N ASP A 229 6.16 9.58 -27.07
CA ASP A 229 5.82 9.00 -28.36
C ASP A 229 6.73 7.80 -28.65
N ASP A 230 6.24 6.83 -29.43
CA ASP A 230 6.92 5.56 -29.71
C ASP A 230 8.25 5.79 -30.48
N SER A 231 8.37 6.94 -31.14
CA SER A 231 9.56 7.46 -31.81
C SER A 231 10.68 7.81 -30.83
N ARG A 232 10.36 8.63 -29.81
CA ARG A 232 11.25 8.88 -28.68
C ARG A 232 11.60 7.54 -28.07
N LEU A 233 10.61 6.64 -27.89
CA LEU A 233 10.74 5.28 -27.32
C LEU A 233 11.90 4.42 -27.94
N GLN A 234 12.29 4.71 -29.18
CA GLN A 234 13.39 4.02 -29.84
C GLN A 234 14.74 4.72 -29.64
N GLU A 235 14.76 6.05 -29.53
CA GLU A 235 15.98 6.85 -29.31
C GLU A 235 16.63 6.57 -27.96
N LEU A 236 15.89 6.62 -26.83
CA LEU A 236 16.52 6.31 -25.53
C LEU A 236 16.94 4.84 -25.45
N LYS A 237 16.27 3.93 -26.17
CA LYS A 237 16.68 2.53 -26.23
C LYS A 237 18.05 2.38 -26.92
N ALA A 238 18.33 3.19 -27.93
CA ALA A 238 19.62 3.24 -28.60
C ALA A 238 20.71 3.94 -27.77
N MET A 239 20.34 4.89 -26.89
CA MET A 239 21.29 5.56 -25.98
C MET A 239 21.72 4.71 -24.78
N LEU A 240 21.01 3.62 -24.48
CA LEU A 240 21.34 2.76 -23.35
C LEU A 240 22.64 1.97 -23.59
N PRO A 241 23.61 2.01 -22.65
CA PRO A 241 24.79 1.18 -22.72
C PRO A 241 24.41 -0.29 -22.54
N SER A 242 25.02 -1.17 -23.34
CA SER A 242 24.88 -2.61 -23.12
C SER A 242 25.46 -2.98 -21.74
N PRO A 243 24.87 -3.95 -21.01
CA PRO A 243 25.34 -4.37 -19.69
C PRO A 243 26.81 -4.80 -19.68
N GLU A 244 27.30 -5.31 -20.82
CA GLU A 244 28.70 -5.69 -21.05
C GLU A 244 29.68 -4.50 -20.97
N LYS A 245 29.23 -3.27 -21.25
CA LYS A 245 30.03 -2.04 -21.13
C LYS A 245 30.13 -1.54 -19.69
N LEU A 246 29.32 -2.08 -18.77
CA LEU A 246 29.27 -1.68 -17.35
C LEU A 246 29.51 -2.89 -16.43
N PRO A 247 30.63 -3.63 -16.59
CA PRO A 247 30.90 -4.79 -15.75
C PRO A 247 31.08 -4.37 -14.30
N GLY A 248 30.31 -4.98 -13.39
CA GLY A 248 30.43 -4.76 -11.95
C GLY A 248 29.79 -3.49 -11.40
N PHE A 249 29.22 -2.63 -12.25
CA PHE A 249 28.44 -1.48 -11.79
C PHE A 249 27.13 -1.97 -11.15
N ARG A 250 26.83 -1.47 -9.94
CA ARG A 250 25.56 -1.70 -9.25
C ARG A 250 25.18 -0.45 -8.50
N MET A 251 23.88 -0.21 -8.44
CA MET A 251 23.32 0.84 -7.61
C MET A 251 22.74 0.24 -6.33
N TYR A 252 22.72 1.01 -5.26
CA TYR A 252 22.29 0.56 -3.94
C TYR A 252 20.97 1.25 -3.58
N PRO A 253 19.82 0.54 -3.68
CA PRO A 253 18.53 1.14 -3.34
C PRO A 253 18.50 1.49 -1.86
N LEU A 254 18.09 2.72 -1.54
CA LEU A 254 17.97 3.17 -0.16
C LEU A 254 16.57 2.83 0.37
N ASN A 255 16.54 2.01 1.42
CA ASN A 255 15.30 1.72 2.13
C ASN A 255 15.08 2.78 3.20
N PHE A 256 13.93 3.47 3.11
CA PHE A 256 13.56 4.49 4.08
C PHE A 256 13.57 3.94 5.50
N ASN A 257 14.45 4.51 6.34
CA ASN A 257 14.55 4.23 7.76
C ASN A 257 14.33 5.52 8.55
N LYS A 258 13.19 5.60 9.24
CA LYS A 258 12.76 6.75 10.05
C LYS A 258 13.46 6.84 11.41
N ASP A 259 14.00 5.74 11.92
CA ASP A 259 14.46 5.62 13.32
C ASP A 259 15.95 5.90 13.48
N ASP A 260 16.70 5.91 12.38
CA ASP A 260 18.11 6.25 12.35
C ASP A 260 18.28 7.71 11.88
N ASP A 261 18.80 8.54 12.78
CA ASP A 261 18.97 9.97 12.57
C ASP A 261 20.27 10.32 11.82
N SER A 262 21.13 9.33 11.52
CA SER A 262 22.43 9.53 10.86
C SER A 262 22.40 9.33 9.34
N ASN A 263 21.36 8.68 8.81
CA ASN A 263 21.25 8.33 7.39
C ASN A 263 20.73 9.45 6.48
N LEU A 264 20.41 10.64 7.03
CA LEU A 264 19.89 11.81 6.30
C LEU A 264 18.51 11.62 5.62
N HIS A 265 17.83 10.48 5.81
CA HIS A 265 16.51 10.22 5.22
C HIS A 265 15.47 11.24 5.71
N MET A 266 15.38 11.42 7.03
CA MET A 266 14.44 12.37 7.63
C MET A 266 14.81 13.81 7.29
N ASP A 267 16.10 14.11 7.18
CA ASP A 267 16.57 15.46 6.88
C ASP A 267 16.19 15.86 5.44
N PHE A 268 16.30 14.92 4.49
CA PHE A 268 15.77 15.09 3.14
C PHE A 268 14.24 15.31 3.14
N ILE A 269 13.47 14.45 3.81
CA ILE A 269 12.01 14.56 3.82
C ILE A 269 11.54 15.88 4.42
N VAL A 270 12.15 16.31 5.54
CA VAL A 270 11.82 17.57 6.21
C VAL A 270 12.14 18.74 5.30
N ALA A 271 13.35 18.79 4.74
CA ALA A 271 13.76 19.88 3.86
C ALA A 271 12.89 19.92 2.59
N ALA A 272 12.67 18.77 1.94
CA ALA A 272 11.88 18.67 0.73
C ALA A 272 10.42 19.09 0.94
N SER A 273 9.81 18.64 2.05
CA SER A 273 8.45 19.00 2.42
C SER A 273 8.32 20.48 2.77
N ASN A 274 9.28 21.04 3.52
CA ASN A 274 9.22 22.43 3.96
C ASN A 274 9.45 23.41 2.80
N LEU A 275 10.33 23.09 1.85
CA LEU A 275 10.47 23.85 0.60
C LEU A 275 9.16 23.86 -0.20
N ARG A 276 8.52 22.70 -0.36
CA ARG A 276 7.22 22.64 -1.03
C ARG A 276 6.15 23.39 -0.24
N ALA A 277 6.19 23.35 1.09
CA ALA A 277 5.28 24.09 1.94
C ALA A 277 5.41 25.60 1.70
N GLU A 278 6.64 26.10 1.55
CA GLU A 278 6.93 27.49 1.22
C GLU A 278 6.31 27.91 -0.12
N ASN A 279 6.46 27.11 -1.18
CA ASN A 279 5.86 27.37 -2.49
C ASN A 279 4.36 27.70 -2.40
N TYR A 280 3.62 26.99 -1.55
CA TYR A 280 2.16 27.11 -1.42
C TYR A 280 1.73 27.93 -0.19
N ASN A 281 2.65 28.64 0.46
CA ASN A 281 2.40 29.42 1.67
C ASN A 281 1.75 28.58 2.79
N ILE A 282 2.30 27.39 3.02
CA ILE A 282 1.90 26.44 4.06
C ILE A 282 2.91 26.56 5.21
N PRO A 283 2.46 26.60 6.48
CA PRO A 283 3.38 26.63 7.61
C PRO A 283 4.32 25.41 7.61
N PRO A 284 5.64 25.60 7.80
CA PRO A 284 6.60 24.50 7.82
C PRO A 284 6.36 23.58 9.03
N ALA A 285 6.76 22.32 8.89
CA ALA A 285 6.70 21.33 9.97
C ALA A 285 8.10 21.10 10.55
N ASP A 286 8.16 20.89 11.86
CA ASP A 286 9.37 20.51 12.56
C ASP A 286 9.74 19.04 12.26
N ARG A 287 10.99 18.67 12.57
CA ARG A 287 11.51 17.31 12.35
C ARG A 287 10.69 16.25 13.09
N HIS A 288 10.23 16.52 14.32
CA HIS A 288 9.47 15.53 15.10
C HIS A 288 8.08 15.30 14.52
N LYS A 289 7.34 16.37 14.20
CA LYS A 289 6.04 16.26 13.52
C LYS A 289 6.16 15.60 12.15
N SER A 290 7.21 15.93 11.40
CA SER A 290 7.50 15.31 10.11
C SER A 290 7.80 13.82 10.25
N LYS A 291 8.58 13.42 11.27
CA LYS A 291 8.89 12.01 11.58
C LYS A 291 7.63 11.22 11.98
N LEU A 292 6.73 11.83 12.76
CA LEU A 292 5.45 11.22 13.13
C LEU A 292 4.62 10.88 11.89
N ILE A 293 4.49 11.84 10.97
CA ILE A 293 3.65 11.74 9.77
C ILE A 293 4.32 10.88 8.70
N ALA A 294 5.51 11.25 8.24
CA ALA A 294 6.23 10.56 7.18
C ALA A 294 6.65 9.15 7.61
N GLY A 295 6.93 8.94 8.89
CA GLY A 295 7.20 7.63 9.46
C GLY A 295 5.97 6.73 9.66
N LYS A 296 4.75 7.25 9.41
CA LYS A 296 3.48 6.60 9.78
C LYS A 296 3.51 6.07 11.23
N ILE A 297 4.08 6.86 12.14
CA ILE A 297 4.26 6.44 13.54
C ILE A 297 2.91 6.42 14.23
N ILE A 298 2.54 5.24 14.73
CA ILE A 298 1.35 5.07 15.56
C ILE A 298 1.75 5.44 16.99
N PRO A 299 1.17 6.50 17.59
CA PRO A 299 1.53 6.91 18.94
C PRO A 299 1.07 5.83 19.93
N ALA A 300 1.97 5.40 20.81
CA ALA A 300 1.71 4.36 21.80
C ALA A 300 2.29 4.76 23.16
N ILE A 301 1.58 4.40 24.24
CA ILE A 301 1.99 4.65 25.62
C ILE A 301 1.75 3.41 26.48
N ALA A 302 2.66 3.15 27.42
CA ALA A 302 2.61 1.95 28.27
C ALA A 302 1.33 1.85 29.11
N THR A 303 0.77 2.98 29.54
CA THR A 303 -0.45 3.02 30.37
C THR A 303 -1.67 2.45 29.65
N THR A 304 -1.91 2.85 28.40
CA THR A 304 -2.99 2.31 27.57
C THR A 304 -2.77 0.82 27.29
N THR A 305 -1.53 0.43 26.96
CA THR A 305 -1.19 -0.99 26.72
C THR A 305 -1.47 -1.85 27.95
N ALA A 306 -1.03 -1.42 29.14
CA ALA A 306 -1.26 -2.14 30.39
C ALA A 306 -2.75 -2.23 30.73
N ALA A 307 -3.50 -1.13 30.58
CA ALA A 307 -4.94 -1.11 30.81
C ALA A 307 -5.69 -2.09 29.88
N THR A 308 -5.37 -2.09 28.58
CA THR A 308 -6.04 -2.99 27.64
C THR A 308 -5.66 -4.45 27.85
N VAL A 309 -4.38 -4.75 28.14
CA VAL A 309 -3.95 -6.12 28.45
C VAL A 309 -4.68 -6.64 29.69
N GLY A 310 -4.82 -5.82 30.74
CA GLY A 310 -5.61 -6.17 31.92
C GLY A 310 -7.06 -6.54 31.57
N LEU A 311 -7.73 -5.75 30.72
CA LEU A 311 -9.09 -6.03 30.27
C LEU A 311 -9.19 -7.28 29.38
N VAL A 312 -8.15 -7.62 28.62
CA VAL A 312 -8.09 -8.87 27.84
C VAL A 312 -7.96 -10.08 28.77
N CYS A 313 -7.10 -10.01 29.79
CA CYS A 313 -6.93 -11.08 30.77
C CYS A 313 -8.23 -11.37 31.54
N LEU A 314 -9.08 -10.36 31.79
CA LEU A 314 -10.39 -10.58 32.40
C LEU A 314 -11.34 -11.43 31.53
N GLU A 315 -11.34 -11.28 30.21
CA GLU A 315 -12.13 -12.18 29.34
C GLU A 315 -11.49 -13.55 29.20
N LEU A 316 -10.16 -13.62 29.28
CA LEU A 316 -9.45 -14.89 29.25
C LEU A 316 -9.95 -15.82 30.37
N TYR A 317 -10.24 -15.29 31.57
CA TYR A 317 -10.85 -16.05 32.65
C TYR A 317 -12.21 -16.66 32.26
N LYS A 318 -13.05 -15.93 31.53
CA LYS A 318 -14.37 -16.41 31.08
C LYS A 318 -14.26 -17.50 30.02
N VAL A 319 -13.27 -17.36 29.12
CA VAL A 319 -12.96 -18.34 28.10
C VAL A 319 -12.46 -19.65 28.72
N VAL A 320 -11.52 -19.60 29.67
CA VAL A 320 -11.00 -20.82 30.32
C VAL A 320 -12.05 -21.48 31.21
N GLN A 321 -13.01 -20.72 31.74
CA GLN A 321 -14.16 -21.24 32.47
C GLN A 321 -15.26 -21.79 31.54
N GLY A 322 -15.14 -21.64 30.22
CA GLY A 322 -16.09 -22.19 29.24
C GLY A 322 -17.44 -21.47 29.21
N HIS A 323 -17.49 -20.15 29.47
CA HIS A 323 -18.73 -19.39 29.40
C HIS A 323 -19.32 -19.44 27.98
N GLN A 324 -20.60 -19.81 27.87
CA GLN A 324 -21.30 -19.94 26.58
C GLN A 324 -22.26 -18.80 26.28
N HIS A 325 -22.65 -18.01 27.29
CA HIS A 325 -23.56 -16.89 27.11
C HIS A 325 -22.81 -15.65 26.64
N LEU A 326 -23.35 -14.98 25.61
CA LEU A 326 -22.77 -13.75 25.07
C LEU A 326 -22.74 -12.61 26.09
N GLU A 327 -23.77 -12.53 26.94
CA GLU A 327 -23.93 -11.52 28.00
C GLU A 327 -22.75 -11.51 28.99
N SER A 328 -22.10 -12.67 29.18
CA SER A 328 -20.94 -12.82 30.04
C SER A 328 -19.73 -12.08 29.47
N TYR A 329 -19.62 -11.95 28.14
CA TYR A 329 -18.52 -11.30 27.47
C TYR A 329 -18.78 -9.81 27.28
N LYS A 330 -17.73 -8.99 27.42
CA LYS A 330 -17.84 -7.54 27.26
C LYS A 330 -16.74 -7.01 26.34
N ASN A 331 -17.15 -6.31 25.29
CA ASN A 331 -16.24 -5.47 24.52
C ASN A 331 -15.96 -4.19 25.30
N SER A 332 -14.74 -3.70 25.17
CA SER A 332 -14.29 -2.55 25.97
C SER A 332 -13.65 -1.51 25.06
N PHE A 333 -14.11 -0.27 25.19
CA PHE A 333 -13.52 0.90 24.54
C PHE A 333 -13.00 1.83 25.63
N VAL A 334 -11.72 2.16 25.55
CA VAL A 334 -11.04 2.97 26.56
C VAL A 334 -10.47 4.20 25.89
N ASN A 335 -10.70 5.37 26.48
CA ASN A 335 -10.00 6.60 26.16
C ASN A 335 -9.51 7.26 27.45
N LEU A 336 -8.25 7.03 27.79
CA LEU A 336 -7.62 7.53 29.02
C LEU A 336 -7.44 9.06 29.06
N ALA A 337 -7.61 9.77 27.94
CA ALA A 337 -7.54 11.22 27.90
C ALA A 337 -8.84 11.89 28.39
N LEU A 338 -9.98 11.21 28.27
CA LEU A 338 -11.28 11.65 28.80
C LEU A 338 -11.72 10.84 30.03
N PRO A 339 -10.77 10.15 30.69
CA PRO A 339 -11.00 8.96 31.51
C PRO A 339 -12.23 8.10 31.16
N PHE A 340 -12.50 7.90 29.87
CA PHE A 340 -13.71 7.24 29.40
C PHE A 340 -13.50 5.74 29.27
N PHE A 341 -14.34 4.96 29.97
CA PHE A 341 -14.41 3.51 29.86
C PHE A 341 -15.82 3.11 29.44
N SER A 342 -16.00 2.65 28.21
CA SER A 342 -17.23 2.01 27.77
C SER A 342 -17.03 0.51 27.74
N SER A 343 -17.44 -0.16 28.81
CA SER A 343 -17.37 -1.62 28.97
C SER A 343 -18.73 -2.30 28.76
N ILE A 344 -19.63 -1.69 27.97
CA ILE A 344 -21.06 -2.07 27.98
C ILE A 344 -21.52 -2.76 26.70
N SER A 345 -20.75 -2.76 25.59
CA SER A 345 -21.23 -3.47 24.41
C SER A 345 -20.96 -4.97 24.49
N GLU A 346 -22.05 -5.72 24.44
CA GLU A 346 -21.99 -7.16 24.27
C GLU A 346 -21.47 -7.48 22.86
N PRO A 347 -20.71 -8.58 22.68
CA PRO A 347 -20.37 -9.04 21.35
C PRO A 347 -21.63 -9.28 20.53
N LEU A 348 -21.61 -8.83 19.28
CA LEU A 348 -22.70 -9.11 18.35
C LEU A 348 -22.76 -10.61 18.10
N ALA A 349 -23.97 -11.16 18.17
CA ALA A 349 -24.22 -12.52 17.71
C ALA A 349 -23.85 -12.65 16.22
N PRO A 350 -23.33 -13.81 15.78
CA PRO A 350 -23.05 -14.03 14.37
C PRO A 350 -24.36 -13.91 13.57
N PRO A 351 -24.36 -13.20 12.43
CA PRO A 351 -25.48 -13.21 11.51
C PRO A 351 -25.84 -14.66 11.15
N ARG A 352 -27.13 -14.97 11.26
CA ARG A 352 -27.68 -16.28 10.88
C ARG A 352 -28.26 -16.14 9.49
N HIS A 353 -27.77 -16.99 8.62
CA HIS A 353 -28.27 -17.13 7.26
C HIS A 353 -29.04 -18.45 7.20
N GLN A 354 -30.04 -18.52 6.34
CA GLN A 354 -30.85 -19.72 6.19
C GLN A 354 -30.85 -20.12 4.72
N TYR A 355 -30.58 -21.39 4.45
CA TYR A 355 -30.92 -22.02 3.19
C TYR A 355 -31.83 -23.20 3.48
N HIS A 356 -32.97 -23.27 2.79
CA HIS A 356 -34.04 -24.23 3.08
C HIS A 356 -34.47 -24.20 4.57
N ASN A 357 -34.27 -25.31 5.30
CA ASN A 357 -34.59 -25.46 6.73
C ASN A 357 -33.33 -25.49 7.63
N GLN A 358 -32.14 -25.22 7.07
CA GLN A 358 -30.90 -25.21 7.84
C GLN A 358 -30.44 -23.77 8.06
N GLU A 359 -30.38 -23.38 9.33
CA GLU A 359 -29.69 -22.17 9.75
C GLU A 359 -28.18 -22.42 9.80
N TRP A 360 -27.41 -21.47 9.29
CA TRP A 360 -25.96 -21.49 9.37
C TRP A 360 -25.41 -20.13 9.73
N THR A 361 -24.19 -20.13 10.25
CA THR A 361 -23.41 -18.96 10.62
C THR A 361 -22.04 -19.03 9.97
N LEU A 362 -21.29 -17.92 9.95
CA LEU A 362 -19.92 -17.89 9.42
C LEU A 362 -18.96 -18.92 10.05
N TRP A 363 -19.28 -19.47 11.23
CA TRP A 363 -18.48 -20.52 11.87
C TRP A 363 -18.71 -21.91 11.29
N ASP A 364 -19.86 -22.11 10.67
CA ASP A 364 -20.27 -23.38 10.10
C ASP A 364 -19.57 -23.59 8.75
N ARG A 365 -19.36 -24.85 8.41
CA ARG A 365 -18.68 -25.26 7.18
C ARG A 365 -19.14 -26.65 6.80
N PHE A 366 -19.14 -26.94 5.51
CA PHE A 366 -19.30 -28.31 5.04
C PHE A 366 -17.97 -29.04 5.19
N GLU A 367 -17.96 -30.12 5.95
CA GLU A 367 -16.79 -31.01 6.04
C GLU A 367 -16.95 -32.13 5.01
N VAL A 368 -16.13 -32.08 3.95
CA VAL A 368 -16.16 -33.07 2.87
C VAL A 368 -14.87 -33.87 2.89
N GLN A 369 -14.97 -35.19 3.01
CA GLN A 369 -13.83 -36.10 2.89
C GLN A 369 -13.53 -36.35 1.41
N GLY A 370 -12.32 -35.99 0.99
CA GLY A 370 -11.89 -36.13 -0.39
C GLY A 370 -11.51 -37.54 -0.79
N LEU A 371 -11.07 -38.38 0.16
CA LEU A 371 -10.82 -39.79 -0.08
C LEU A 371 -12.10 -40.59 0.11
N GLN A 372 -12.46 -41.34 -0.92
CA GLN A 372 -13.56 -42.28 -0.86
C GLN A 372 -13.14 -43.59 -0.16
N PRO A 373 -14.11 -44.42 0.30
CA PRO A 373 -13.82 -45.73 0.91
C PRO A 373 -12.99 -46.68 0.03
N ASN A 374 -12.97 -46.44 -1.28
CA ASN A 374 -12.21 -47.20 -2.28
C ASN A 374 -10.73 -46.74 -2.41
N GLY A 375 -10.29 -45.77 -1.62
CA GLY A 375 -8.94 -45.20 -1.66
C GLY A 375 -8.67 -44.25 -2.83
N LYS A 376 -9.68 -43.93 -3.65
CA LYS A 376 -9.59 -42.95 -4.74
C LYS A 376 -10.11 -41.59 -4.28
N GLU A 377 -9.51 -40.54 -4.83
CA GLU A 377 -9.97 -39.18 -4.61
C GLU A 377 -11.30 -38.93 -5.34
N MET A 378 -12.18 -38.19 -4.67
CA MET A 378 -13.48 -37.76 -5.17
C MET A 378 -13.34 -36.86 -6.39
N THR A 379 -14.05 -37.21 -7.46
CA THR A 379 -14.06 -36.45 -8.71
C THR A 379 -14.97 -35.22 -8.59
N LEU A 380 -14.78 -34.25 -9.50
CA LEU A 380 -15.67 -33.08 -9.56
C LEU A 380 -17.13 -33.49 -9.77
N LYS A 381 -17.41 -34.51 -10.61
CA LYS A 381 -18.77 -35.00 -10.82
C LYS A 381 -19.39 -35.49 -9.52
N GLN A 382 -18.68 -36.32 -8.77
CA GLN A 382 -19.15 -36.84 -7.48
C GLN A 382 -19.33 -35.73 -6.45
N PHE A 383 -18.50 -34.68 -6.51
CA PHE A 383 -18.66 -33.47 -5.70
C PHE A 383 -19.94 -32.72 -6.02
N LEU A 384 -20.23 -32.49 -7.30
CA LEU A 384 -21.48 -31.84 -7.70
C LEU A 384 -22.70 -32.70 -7.33
N ASP A 385 -22.62 -34.01 -7.54
CA ASP A 385 -23.71 -34.95 -7.23
C ASP A 385 -23.97 -35.01 -5.71
N TYR A 386 -22.92 -35.00 -4.87
CA TYR A 386 -23.03 -35.00 -3.41
C TYR A 386 -23.86 -33.81 -2.88
N PHE A 387 -23.57 -32.60 -3.36
CA PHE A 387 -24.34 -31.42 -2.95
C PHE A 387 -25.78 -31.45 -3.48
N LYS A 388 -26.01 -32.04 -4.66
CA LYS A 388 -27.37 -32.23 -5.20
C LYS A 388 -28.19 -33.26 -4.43
N THR A 389 -27.60 -34.38 -4.02
CA THR A 389 -28.33 -35.47 -3.35
C THR A 389 -28.47 -35.27 -1.85
N GLU A 390 -27.38 -34.94 -1.16
CA GLU A 390 -27.35 -34.86 0.31
C GLU A 390 -27.82 -33.50 0.82
N HIS A 391 -27.43 -32.43 0.13
CA HIS A 391 -27.72 -31.06 0.55
C HIS A 391 -28.83 -30.39 -0.26
N LYS A 392 -29.32 -31.03 -1.34
CA LYS A 392 -30.33 -30.47 -2.26
C LYS A 392 -29.95 -29.12 -2.87
N LEU A 393 -28.64 -28.89 -3.03
CA LEU A 393 -28.08 -27.65 -3.56
C LEU A 393 -27.47 -27.90 -4.94
N GLU A 394 -27.89 -27.11 -5.93
CA GLU A 394 -27.27 -27.12 -7.25
C GLU A 394 -26.11 -26.14 -7.32
N ILE A 395 -24.88 -26.63 -7.33
CA ILE A 395 -23.69 -25.78 -7.46
C ILE A 395 -23.66 -25.13 -8.85
N THR A 396 -23.64 -23.79 -8.89
CA THR A 396 -23.50 -22.99 -10.11
C THR A 396 -22.08 -22.50 -10.32
N MET A 397 -21.32 -22.26 -9.25
CA MET A 397 -19.92 -21.85 -9.29
C MET A 397 -19.14 -22.44 -8.11
N LEU A 398 -17.90 -22.84 -8.38
CA LEU A 398 -16.98 -23.40 -7.39
C LEU A 398 -15.58 -22.80 -7.60
N SER A 399 -15.02 -22.21 -6.54
CA SER A 399 -13.70 -21.58 -6.54
C SER A 399 -12.83 -22.04 -5.37
N GLN A 400 -11.53 -21.94 -5.57
CA GLN A 400 -10.50 -22.09 -4.54
C GLN A 400 -9.69 -20.79 -4.54
N GLY A 401 -9.98 -19.91 -3.59
CA GLY A 401 -9.46 -18.54 -3.60
C GLY A 401 -9.77 -17.83 -4.93
N VAL A 402 -8.74 -17.32 -5.61
CA VAL A 402 -8.88 -16.64 -6.91
C VAL A 402 -9.10 -17.59 -8.10
N TYR A 403 -8.98 -18.90 -7.89
CA TYR A 403 -9.03 -19.89 -8.97
C TYR A 403 -10.40 -20.52 -9.10
N MET A 404 -11.02 -20.30 -10.26
CA MET A 404 -12.34 -20.84 -10.57
C MET A 404 -12.25 -22.27 -11.13
N LEU A 405 -12.73 -23.24 -10.34
CA LEU A 405 -12.65 -24.67 -10.66
C LEU A 405 -13.80 -25.12 -11.56
N TYR A 406 -15.02 -24.64 -11.30
CA TYR A 406 -16.21 -24.98 -12.07
C TYR A 406 -17.21 -23.81 -12.15
N SER A 407 -17.92 -23.70 -13.27
CA SER A 407 -19.17 -22.94 -13.38
C SER A 407 -20.10 -23.49 -14.45
N PHE A 408 -21.38 -23.13 -14.32
CA PHE A 408 -22.44 -23.49 -15.27
C PHE A 408 -22.20 -22.95 -16.69
N PHE A 409 -21.49 -21.82 -16.86
CA PHE A 409 -21.21 -21.21 -18.18
C PHE A 409 -19.90 -21.68 -18.81
N MET A 410 -19.22 -22.70 -18.26
CA MET A 410 -18.00 -23.23 -18.88
C MET A 410 -18.32 -23.94 -20.22
N PRO A 411 -17.46 -23.81 -21.25
CA PRO A 411 -17.65 -24.52 -22.51
C PRO A 411 -17.74 -26.05 -22.33
N ALA A 412 -18.68 -26.69 -23.02
CA ALA A 412 -18.96 -28.13 -22.86
C ALA A 412 -17.73 -29.03 -23.03
N ALA A 413 -16.81 -28.69 -23.94
CA ALA A 413 -15.56 -29.43 -24.14
C ALA A 413 -14.61 -29.37 -22.93
N LYS A 414 -14.60 -28.24 -22.20
CA LYS A 414 -13.78 -28.04 -21.00
C LYS A 414 -14.43 -28.71 -19.78
N LEU A 415 -15.75 -28.64 -19.70
CA LEU A 415 -16.55 -29.24 -18.63
C LEU A 415 -16.43 -30.77 -18.64
N LYS A 416 -16.60 -31.42 -19.81
CA LYS A 416 -16.42 -32.88 -19.95
C LYS A 416 -15.04 -33.35 -19.47
N LYS A 417 -13.98 -32.58 -19.74
CA LYS A 417 -12.62 -32.92 -19.30
C LYS A 417 -12.39 -32.77 -17.80
N ARG A 418 -13.16 -31.91 -17.11
CA ARG A 418 -12.97 -31.63 -15.67
C ARG A 418 -13.85 -32.49 -14.78
N LEU A 419 -15.01 -32.95 -15.25
CA LEU A 419 -15.95 -33.74 -14.46
C LEU A 419 -15.33 -35.02 -13.89
N ASP A 420 -14.51 -35.71 -14.69
CA ASP A 420 -13.91 -36.99 -14.31
C ASP A 420 -12.54 -36.83 -13.60
N GLN A 421 -12.04 -35.60 -13.46
CA GLN A 421 -10.76 -35.33 -12.79
C GLN A 421 -10.94 -35.22 -11.27
N PRO A 422 -9.93 -35.65 -10.48
CA PRO A 422 -9.93 -35.44 -9.04
C PRO A 422 -9.75 -33.95 -8.70
N MET A 423 -10.31 -33.54 -7.56
CA MET A 423 -10.34 -32.14 -7.13
C MET A 423 -8.95 -31.50 -7.03
N THR A 424 -7.97 -32.22 -6.49
CA THR A 424 -6.57 -31.77 -6.34
C THR A 424 -5.87 -31.53 -7.68
N GLU A 425 -6.14 -32.36 -8.69
CA GLU A 425 -5.58 -32.21 -10.03
C GLU A 425 -6.16 -30.98 -10.72
N ILE A 426 -7.47 -30.75 -10.58
CA ILE A 426 -8.14 -29.56 -11.14
C ILE A 426 -7.52 -28.29 -10.53
N VAL A 427 -7.36 -28.25 -9.21
CA VAL A 427 -6.73 -27.11 -8.52
C VAL A 427 -5.30 -26.91 -9.00
N SER A 428 -4.50 -27.98 -9.10
CA SER A 428 -3.11 -27.89 -9.56
C SER A 428 -2.99 -27.38 -11.00
N ARG A 429 -3.92 -27.81 -11.86
CA ARG A 429 -3.98 -27.41 -13.27
C ARG A 429 -4.39 -25.95 -13.45
N VAL A 430 -5.38 -25.48 -12.70
CA VAL A 430 -5.88 -24.09 -12.81
C VAL A 430 -4.91 -23.10 -12.17
N SER A 431 -4.35 -23.45 -11.01
CA SER A 431 -3.37 -22.61 -10.32
C SER A 431 -1.99 -22.60 -10.99
N LYS A 432 -1.73 -23.55 -11.90
CA LYS A 432 -0.41 -23.82 -12.50
C LYS A 432 0.67 -24.11 -11.46
N ARG A 433 0.28 -24.50 -10.24
CA ARG A 433 1.16 -24.81 -9.12
C ARG A 433 0.76 -26.16 -8.55
N LYS A 434 1.72 -27.04 -8.29
CA LYS A 434 1.45 -28.31 -7.62
C LYS A 434 1.12 -28.04 -6.15
N LEU A 435 0.12 -28.73 -5.62
CA LEU A 435 -0.18 -28.71 -4.19
C LEU A 435 1.00 -29.29 -3.41
N GLY A 436 1.42 -28.60 -2.36
CA GLY A 436 2.51 -29.08 -1.50
C GLY A 436 2.07 -30.25 -0.62
N HIS A 437 3.00 -31.17 -0.31
CA HIS A 437 2.73 -32.34 0.53
C HIS A 437 2.23 -32.02 1.95
N HIS A 438 2.40 -30.78 2.41
CA HIS A 438 1.94 -30.31 3.72
C HIS A 438 0.45 -29.94 3.75
N VAL A 439 -0.20 -29.80 2.59
CA VAL A 439 -1.60 -29.38 2.48
C VAL A 439 -2.51 -30.55 2.83
N ARG A 440 -3.26 -30.43 3.93
CA ARG A 440 -4.19 -31.47 4.41
C ARG A 440 -5.65 -31.22 4.05
N ALA A 441 -6.01 -29.97 3.81
CA ALA A 441 -7.36 -29.59 3.43
C ALA A 441 -7.35 -28.37 2.50
N LEU A 442 -8.35 -28.29 1.64
CA LEU A 442 -8.64 -27.16 0.76
C LEU A 442 -9.89 -26.45 1.27
N LEU A 443 -9.88 -25.12 1.21
CA LEU A 443 -11.06 -24.30 1.42
C LEU A 443 -11.66 -24.01 0.04
N LEU A 444 -12.92 -24.37 -0.15
CA LEU A 444 -13.66 -24.13 -1.38
C LEU A 444 -14.84 -23.20 -1.09
N GLU A 445 -15.05 -22.26 -1.99
CA GLU A 445 -16.19 -21.34 -1.97
C GLU A 445 -17.20 -21.75 -3.04
N LEU A 446 -18.48 -21.69 -2.68
CA LEU A 446 -19.58 -22.15 -3.50
C LEU A 446 -20.56 -21.02 -3.75
N CYS A 447 -21.07 -20.96 -4.98
CA CYS A 447 -22.37 -20.38 -5.26
C CYS A 447 -23.27 -21.51 -5.74
N CYS A 448 -24.46 -21.59 -5.17
CA CYS A 448 -25.43 -22.61 -5.50
C CYS A 448 -26.83 -22.03 -5.60
N LYS A 449 -27.69 -22.77 -6.30
CA LYS A 449 -29.12 -22.55 -6.34
C LYS A 449 -29.83 -23.55 -5.46
N ASP A 450 -30.88 -23.08 -4.82
CA ASP A 450 -31.80 -23.91 -4.06
C ASP A 450 -32.77 -24.68 -4.99
N GLU A 451 -33.61 -25.55 -4.42
CA GLU A 451 -34.66 -26.27 -5.18
C GLU A 451 -35.68 -25.32 -5.86
N SER A 452 -35.80 -24.07 -5.38
CA SER A 452 -36.65 -23.03 -5.98
C SER A 452 -36.02 -22.39 -7.22
N GLY A 453 -34.73 -22.64 -7.47
CA GLY A 453 -33.94 -22.07 -8.55
C GLY A 453 -33.37 -20.68 -8.27
N GLU A 454 -33.50 -20.19 -7.03
CA GLU A 454 -32.94 -18.92 -6.56
C GLU A 454 -31.52 -19.12 -6.04
N ASP A 455 -30.68 -18.10 -6.18
CA ASP A 455 -29.30 -18.15 -5.70
C ASP A 455 -29.29 -18.11 -4.16
N ALA A 456 -28.68 -19.12 -3.53
CA ALA A 456 -28.60 -19.27 -2.08
C ALA A 456 -27.16 -19.07 -1.58
N GLU A 457 -27.02 -18.30 -0.50
CA GLU A 457 -25.75 -18.15 0.21
C GLU A 457 -25.54 -19.32 1.18
N VAL A 458 -24.38 -19.98 1.06
CA VAL A 458 -24.09 -21.22 1.80
C VAL A 458 -22.71 -21.18 2.46
N PRO A 459 -22.48 -22.00 3.50
CA PRO A 459 -21.18 -22.12 4.12
C PRO A 459 -20.07 -22.52 3.14
N SER A 460 -18.84 -22.10 3.46
CA SER A 460 -17.64 -22.61 2.78
C SER A 460 -17.45 -24.11 3.02
N VAL A 461 -16.74 -24.77 2.10
CA VAL A 461 -16.43 -26.20 2.20
C VAL A 461 -14.99 -26.40 2.61
N ARG A 462 -14.78 -27.21 3.63
CA ARG A 462 -13.49 -27.78 3.97
C ARG A 462 -13.38 -29.17 3.35
N TYR A 463 -12.59 -29.24 2.28
CA TYR A 463 -12.31 -30.47 1.56
C TYR A 463 -11.02 -31.10 2.10
N THR A 464 -11.12 -32.23 2.80
CA THR A 464 -9.96 -32.91 3.40
C THR A 464 -9.33 -33.87 2.38
N ILE A 465 -8.04 -33.70 2.10
CA ILE A 465 -7.29 -34.47 1.08
C ILE A 465 -6.78 -35.81 1.65
N CYS A 466 -6.68 -35.91 2.98
CA CYS A 466 -6.02 -37.00 3.70
C CYS A 466 -6.90 -38.22 3.98
#